data_AF-A0A7Y4E483-F1
#
_entry.id   AF-A0A7Y4E483-F1
#
_cell.length_a   1.000
_cell.length_b   1.000
_cell.length_c   1.000
_cell.angle_alpha   90.00
_cell.angle_beta   90.00
_cell.angle_gamma   90.00
#
_symmetry.space_group_name_H-M   'P 1'
#
loop_
_entity.id
_entity.type
_entity.pdbx_description
1 polymer ?
#
loop_
_entity_poly.entity_id
_entity_poly.type
_entity_poly.pdbx_seq_one_letter_code
_entity_poly.pdbx_strand_id
1 'polypeptide(L)'
;MSAVTRLFALSLWLFCTIVNSAEEGSYDLNNLSAVEAFEKGRLLRAQFKNIEGRRYLKFAAELGNPNAAYLYAMELASYKSTIRTPPESKHYLMIAAKSGSRKAMQFLYQHANWLEKEERNLWKKNYYNAVINLGREEPDQAFYELALYHKGSDAELSQYYLSRAAAFNHPHALMDLASQIEAGKGTFVLPGSRETNARHTYLKAAETGYLPAILNYIKYLESAQMYGKAYEWRVKAMEAGDLTSLPILASILTDQSEPYGFVDSDFVTAKAYLSVYLESAGRDKLPALYSNVETLFSNLSLVVNDTYDNKLIILENKIKFHAPFYNHDTFWDY
;
A
#
# COMPACT_ATOMS: atom_id res chain seq x y z
N MET A 1 -72.40 22.34 32.54
CA MET A 1 -72.65 21.55 31.30
C MET A 1 -71.65 22.01 30.26
N SER A 2 -70.46 21.41 30.25
CA SER A 2 -70.02 20.43 29.24
C SER A 2 -69.63 21.08 27.90
N ALA A 3 -68.38 21.55 27.81
CA ALA A 3 -67.69 21.77 26.54
C ALA A 3 -66.45 20.86 26.54
N VAL A 4 -66.53 19.76 25.78
CA VAL A 4 -65.41 18.83 25.55
C VAL A 4 -65.08 18.91 24.06
N THR A 5 -64.02 19.63 23.74
CA THR A 5 -63.35 19.61 22.43
C THR A 5 -62.49 18.35 22.35
N ARG A 6 -62.84 17.41 21.46
CA ARG A 6 -61.97 16.29 21.09
C ARG A 6 -61.14 16.70 19.87
N LEU A 7 -59.84 16.93 20.07
CA LEU A 7 -58.84 16.90 18.99
C LEU A 7 -58.49 15.43 18.71
N PHE A 8 -58.67 15.00 17.46
CA PHE A 8 -58.05 13.79 16.92
C PHE A 8 -56.63 14.15 16.46
N ALA A 9 -55.61 13.63 17.16
CA ALA A 9 -54.23 13.63 16.68
C ALA A 9 -54.01 12.37 15.84
N LEU A 10 -53.89 12.52 14.51
CA LEU A 10 -53.37 11.48 13.65
C LEU A 10 -51.85 11.38 13.88
N SER A 11 -51.39 10.28 14.46
CA SER A 11 -49.98 9.93 14.53
C SER A 11 -49.55 9.30 13.20
N LEU A 12 -48.90 10.09 12.35
CA LEU A 12 -48.25 9.59 11.14
C LEU A 12 -46.88 9.03 11.55
N TRP A 13 -46.79 7.71 11.68
CA TRP A 13 -45.52 7.00 11.83
C TRP A 13 -44.76 7.09 10.50
N LEU A 14 -43.74 7.93 10.44
CA LEU A 14 -42.74 7.89 9.36
C LEU A 14 -41.85 6.67 9.58
N PHE A 15 -42.16 5.60 8.85
CA PHE A 15 -41.19 4.54 8.55
C PHE A 15 -40.09 5.16 7.68
N CYS A 16 -38.93 5.43 8.29
CA CYS A 16 -37.71 5.71 7.53
C CYS A 16 -37.28 4.39 6.88
N THR A 17 -37.61 4.24 5.60
CA THR A 17 -37.13 3.16 4.75
C THR A 17 -35.63 3.32 4.53
N ILE A 18 -34.86 2.32 4.96
CA ILE A 18 -33.48 2.12 4.52
C ILE A 18 -33.55 1.72 3.05
N VAL A 19 -33.35 2.68 2.14
CA VAL A 19 -33.19 2.42 0.70
C VAL A 19 -32.04 3.26 0.18
N ASN A 20 -31.10 2.56 -0.46
CA ASN A 20 -30.11 2.99 -1.46
C ASN A 20 -28.78 3.61 -1.00
N SER A 21 -27.89 2.78 -0.46
CA SER A 21 -26.43 3.00 -0.56
C SER A 21 -25.82 2.53 -1.90
N ALA A 22 -26.57 1.78 -2.73
CA ALA A 22 -26.08 1.26 -4.00
C ALA A 22 -26.16 2.27 -5.17
N GLU A 23 -27.16 3.15 -5.14
CA GLU A 23 -27.45 4.12 -6.21
C GLU A 23 -26.51 5.35 -6.14
N GLU A 24 -26.20 5.81 -4.93
CA GLU A 24 -25.33 6.97 -4.69
C GLU A 24 -23.89 6.71 -5.20
N GLY A 25 -23.36 5.49 -4.96
CA GLY A 25 -22.06 5.07 -5.47
C GLY A 25 -22.01 4.80 -6.98
N SER A 26 -23.16 4.64 -7.64
CA SER A 26 -23.22 4.50 -9.12
C SER A 26 -23.20 5.86 -9.83
N TYR A 27 -23.73 6.91 -9.20
CA TYR A 27 -23.75 8.26 -9.75
C TYR A 27 -22.36 8.90 -9.71
N ASP A 28 -21.59 8.67 -8.64
CA ASP A 28 -20.22 9.18 -8.48
C ASP A 28 -19.23 8.58 -9.51
N LEU A 29 -19.40 7.30 -9.89
CA LEU A 29 -18.53 6.63 -10.86
C LEU A 29 -18.59 7.21 -12.27
N ASN A 30 -19.78 7.57 -12.75
CA ASN A 30 -20.00 7.98 -14.15
C ASN A 30 -19.38 9.34 -14.50
N ASN A 31 -18.94 10.11 -13.50
CA ASN A 31 -18.28 11.41 -13.69
C ASN A 31 -16.75 11.32 -13.69
N LEU A 32 -16.18 10.15 -13.39
CA LEU A 32 -14.73 9.98 -13.30
C LEU A 32 -14.12 9.57 -14.63
N SER A 33 -12.95 10.12 -14.94
CA SER A 33 -12.08 9.58 -16.00
C SER A 33 -11.50 8.22 -15.62
N ALA A 34 -10.99 7.49 -16.61
CA ALA A 34 -10.31 6.21 -16.40
C ALA A 34 -9.08 6.32 -15.47
N VAL A 35 -8.42 7.49 -15.43
CA VAL A 35 -7.28 7.73 -14.55
C VAL A 35 -7.77 8.00 -13.12
N GLU A 36 -8.73 8.89 -12.92
CA GLU A 36 -9.26 9.20 -11.58
C GLU A 36 -9.89 7.98 -10.91
N ALA A 37 -10.66 7.18 -11.67
CA ALA A 37 -11.21 5.94 -11.15
C ALA A 37 -10.11 4.92 -10.81
N PHE A 38 -9.03 4.85 -11.60
CA PHE A 38 -7.89 3.99 -11.27
C PHE A 38 -7.19 4.43 -9.99
N GLU A 39 -6.91 5.73 -9.84
CA GLU A 39 -6.31 6.32 -8.65
C GLU A 39 -7.14 6.06 -7.39
N LYS A 40 -8.44 6.36 -7.44
CA LYS A 40 -9.38 6.12 -6.33
C LYS A 40 -9.48 4.63 -5.99
N GLY A 41 -9.61 3.77 -7.01
CA GLY A 41 -9.67 2.32 -6.83
C GLY A 41 -8.41 1.73 -6.22
N ARG A 42 -7.23 2.19 -6.66
CA ARG A 42 -5.92 1.82 -6.11
C ARG A 42 -5.80 2.25 -4.65
N LEU A 43 -6.16 3.49 -4.32
CA LEU A 43 -6.06 4.01 -2.96
C LEU A 43 -6.97 3.24 -2.00
N LEU A 44 -8.24 3.05 -2.35
CA LEU A 44 -9.19 2.28 -1.54
C LEU A 44 -8.68 0.85 -1.29
N ARG A 45 -8.13 0.20 -2.32
CA ARG A 45 -7.51 -1.12 -2.20
C ARG A 45 -6.34 -1.11 -1.19
N ALA A 46 -5.46 -0.12 -1.29
CA ALA A 46 -4.32 0.06 -0.37
C ALA A 46 -4.75 0.50 1.04
N GLN A 47 -5.97 0.98 1.20
CA GLN A 47 -6.61 1.25 2.48
C GLN A 47 -7.39 0.05 3.04
N PHE A 48 -7.28 -1.14 2.45
CA PHE A 48 -8.06 -2.33 2.84
C PHE A 48 -9.58 -2.19 2.65
N LYS A 49 -10.00 -1.30 1.74
CA LYS A 49 -11.38 -1.13 1.24
C LYS A 49 -11.51 -1.80 -0.14
N ASN A 50 -10.99 -3.02 -0.27
CA ASN A 50 -10.87 -3.77 -1.53
C ASN A 50 -12.21 -3.99 -2.25
N ILE A 51 -13.29 -4.25 -1.52
CA ILE A 51 -14.63 -4.47 -2.11
C ILE A 51 -15.06 -3.23 -2.88
N GLU A 52 -14.90 -2.05 -2.26
CA GLU A 52 -15.22 -0.77 -2.87
C GLU A 52 -14.22 -0.44 -4.01
N GLY A 53 -12.93 -0.55 -3.74
CA GLY A 53 -11.86 -0.27 -4.70
C GLY A 53 -11.99 -1.08 -6.00
N ARG A 54 -12.43 -2.35 -5.92
CA ARG A 54 -12.68 -3.18 -7.11
C ARG A 54 -13.71 -2.60 -8.07
N ARG A 55 -14.73 -1.87 -7.59
CA ARG A 55 -15.73 -1.24 -8.47
C ARG A 55 -15.08 -0.16 -9.34
N TYR A 56 -14.26 0.69 -8.73
CA TYR A 56 -13.52 1.73 -9.42
C TYR A 56 -12.47 1.16 -10.39
N LEU A 57 -11.73 0.13 -9.97
CA LEU A 57 -10.74 -0.53 -10.82
C LEU A 57 -11.38 -1.19 -12.04
N LYS A 58 -12.54 -1.85 -11.87
CA LYS A 58 -13.30 -2.43 -12.97
C LYS A 58 -13.75 -1.35 -13.95
N PHE A 59 -14.35 -0.28 -13.46
CA PHE A 59 -14.80 0.84 -14.28
C PHE A 59 -13.64 1.47 -15.08
N ALA A 60 -12.51 1.75 -14.43
CA ALA A 60 -11.31 2.25 -15.11
C ALA A 60 -10.78 1.27 -16.17
N ALA A 61 -10.81 -0.04 -15.90
CA ALA A 61 -10.41 -1.07 -16.85
C ALA A 61 -11.34 -1.12 -18.07
N GLU A 62 -12.65 -0.99 -17.86
CA GLU A 62 -13.66 -0.94 -18.94
C GLU A 62 -13.52 0.32 -19.81
N LEU A 63 -13.04 1.42 -19.24
CA LEU A 63 -12.64 2.62 -19.98
C LEU A 63 -11.25 2.52 -20.65
N GLY A 64 -10.58 1.37 -20.54
CA GLY A 64 -9.33 1.08 -21.24
C GLY A 64 -8.04 1.37 -20.47
N ASN A 65 -8.10 1.67 -19.16
CA ASN A 65 -6.88 1.83 -18.36
C ASN A 65 -6.18 0.46 -18.16
N PRO A 66 -4.96 0.28 -18.71
CA PRO A 66 -4.29 -1.03 -18.69
C PRO A 66 -3.84 -1.45 -17.28
N ASN A 67 -3.45 -0.49 -16.44
CA ASN A 67 -2.99 -0.76 -15.08
C ASN A 67 -4.17 -1.05 -14.14
N ALA A 68 -5.32 -0.40 -14.36
CA ALA A 68 -6.56 -0.76 -13.68
C ALA A 68 -7.01 -2.19 -14.05
N ALA A 69 -6.93 -2.57 -15.33
CA ALA A 69 -7.26 -3.93 -15.77
C ALA A 69 -6.34 -4.97 -15.11
N TYR A 70 -5.03 -4.70 -15.03
CA TYR A 70 -4.08 -5.55 -14.31
C TYR A 70 -4.44 -5.67 -12.83
N LEU A 71 -4.64 -4.54 -12.15
CA LEU A 71 -4.90 -4.51 -10.71
C LEU A 71 -6.24 -5.18 -10.36
N TYR A 72 -7.28 -4.95 -11.17
CA TYR A 72 -8.57 -5.62 -11.04
C TYR A 72 -8.43 -7.15 -11.19
N ALA A 73 -7.63 -7.60 -12.17
CA ALA A 73 -7.36 -9.03 -12.34
C ALA A 73 -6.66 -9.65 -11.12
N MET A 74 -5.71 -8.95 -10.50
CA MET A 74 -5.02 -9.41 -9.28
C MET A 74 -5.97 -9.45 -8.08
N GLU A 75 -6.84 -8.46 -7.93
CA GLU A 75 -7.87 -8.45 -6.89
C GLU A 75 -8.85 -9.63 -7.03
N LEU A 76 -9.30 -9.94 -8.24
CA LEU A 76 -10.14 -11.11 -8.52
C LEU A 76 -9.47 -12.43 -8.17
N ALA A 77 -8.17 -12.57 -8.46
CA ALA A 77 -7.40 -13.76 -8.14
C ALA A 77 -7.21 -13.92 -6.62
N SER A 78 -6.97 -12.82 -5.90
CA SER A 78 -6.80 -12.85 -4.44
C SER A 78 -8.09 -13.16 -3.68
N TYR A 79 -9.24 -12.76 -4.21
CA TYR A 79 -10.55 -12.92 -3.56
C TYR A 79 -11.10 -14.35 -3.65
N LYS A 80 -10.76 -15.10 -4.70
CA LYS A 80 -11.21 -16.49 -4.91
C LYS A 80 -10.05 -17.45 -4.64
N SER A 81 -9.71 -17.67 -3.38
CA SER A 81 -8.54 -18.45 -2.94
C SER A 81 -8.51 -19.91 -3.43
N THR A 82 -9.65 -20.46 -3.87
CA THR A 82 -9.75 -21.84 -4.39
C THR A 82 -9.26 -21.99 -5.82
N ILE A 83 -9.18 -20.89 -6.60
CA ILE A 83 -8.69 -20.91 -7.99
C ILE A 83 -7.61 -19.85 -8.13
N ARG A 84 -6.35 -20.27 -8.28
CA ARG A 84 -5.17 -19.39 -8.38
C ARG A 84 -5.32 -18.26 -9.40
N THR A 85 -6.01 -18.50 -10.52
CA THR A 85 -6.33 -17.45 -11.50
C THR A 85 -7.70 -17.74 -12.13
N PRO A 86 -8.78 -17.11 -11.64
CA PRO A 86 -10.12 -17.29 -12.19
C PRO A 86 -10.21 -16.88 -13.66
N PRO A 87 -11.14 -17.44 -14.46
CA PRO A 87 -11.28 -17.11 -15.89
C PRO A 87 -11.40 -15.60 -16.17
N GLU A 88 -12.15 -14.88 -15.34
CA GLU A 88 -12.29 -13.43 -15.43
C GLU A 88 -10.97 -12.69 -15.19
N SER A 89 -10.16 -13.14 -14.21
CA SER A 89 -8.82 -12.59 -13.98
C SER A 89 -7.91 -12.82 -15.20
N LYS A 90 -7.95 -14.01 -15.81
CA LYS A 90 -7.20 -14.29 -17.06
C LYS A 90 -7.62 -13.35 -18.19
N HIS A 91 -8.92 -13.09 -18.33
CA HIS A 91 -9.46 -12.18 -19.34
C HIS A 91 -8.89 -10.76 -19.17
N TYR A 92 -8.98 -10.18 -17.97
CA TYR A 92 -8.46 -8.83 -17.69
C TYR A 92 -6.93 -8.75 -17.78
N LEU A 93 -6.19 -9.80 -17.41
CA LEU A 93 -4.73 -9.87 -17.62
C LEU A 93 -4.36 -9.76 -19.11
N MET A 94 -5.10 -10.46 -19.97
CA MET A 94 -4.88 -10.39 -21.42
C MET A 94 -5.22 -9.01 -21.98
N ILE A 95 -6.30 -8.37 -21.51
CA ILE A 95 -6.65 -6.98 -21.89
C ILE A 95 -5.54 -6.03 -21.45
N ALA A 96 -5.15 -6.08 -20.17
CA ALA A 96 -4.11 -5.22 -19.61
C ALA A 96 -2.80 -5.30 -20.41
N ALA A 97 -2.35 -6.52 -20.72
CA ALA A 97 -1.12 -6.73 -21.48
C ALA A 97 -1.23 -6.23 -22.93
N LYS A 98 -2.36 -6.48 -23.61
CA LYS A 98 -2.61 -5.96 -24.97
C LYS A 98 -2.66 -4.43 -25.00
N SER A 99 -3.17 -3.82 -23.94
CA SER A 99 -3.27 -2.36 -23.77
C SER A 99 -2.00 -1.72 -23.18
N GLY A 100 -0.90 -2.46 -23.02
CA GLY A 100 0.41 -1.90 -22.69
C GLY A 100 0.86 -2.01 -21.23
N SER A 101 0.12 -2.68 -20.34
CA SER A 101 0.57 -2.89 -18.95
C SER A 101 1.80 -3.80 -18.91
N ARG A 102 2.95 -3.24 -18.51
CA ARG A 102 4.21 -3.98 -18.36
C ARG A 102 4.08 -5.09 -17.31
N LYS A 103 3.44 -4.79 -16.17
CA LYS A 103 3.15 -5.76 -15.10
C LYS A 103 2.31 -6.94 -15.59
N ALA A 104 1.29 -6.68 -16.42
CA ALA A 104 0.49 -7.76 -17.01
C ALA A 104 1.32 -8.61 -17.98
N MET A 105 2.12 -7.99 -18.87
CA MET A 105 3.01 -8.74 -19.76
C MET A 105 3.99 -9.61 -18.97
N GLN A 106 4.57 -9.06 -17.90
CA GLN A 106 5.47 -9.78 -16.99
C GLN A 106 4.77 -10.99 -16.35
N PHE A 107 3.58 -10.78 -15.80
CA PHE A 107 2.78 -11.85 -15.23
C PHE A 107 2.51 -12.97 -16.24
N LEU A 108 2.12 -12.61 -17.48
CA LEU A 108 1.77 -13.58 -18.50
C LEU A 108 2.95 -14.48 -18.87
N TYR A 109 4.17 -13.95 -19.03
CA TYR A 109 5.28 -14.83 -19.38
C TYR A 109 5.85 -15.62 -18.19
N GLN A 110 5.74 -15.11 -16.95
CA GLN A 110 6.30 -15.75 -15.76
C GLN A 110 5.36 -16.74 -15.08
N HIS A 111 4.05 -16.48 -15.10
CA HIS A 111 3.08 -17.15 -14.23
C HIS A 111 1.86 -17.72 -14.96
N ALA A 112 1.62 -17.37 -16.23
CA ALA A 112 0.47 -17.87 -16.97
C ALA A 112 0.68 -19.28 -17.55
N ASN A 113 0.74 -20.28 -16.66
CA ASN A 113 0.90 -21.68 -17.05
C ASN A 113 -0.28 -22.23 -17.89
N TRP A 114 -1.38 -21.47 -18.02
CA TRP A 114 -2.51 -21.80 -18.89
C TRP A 114 -2.33 -21.34 -20.34
N LEU A 115 -1.29 -20.56 -20.64
CA LEU A 115 -0.91 -20.20 -22.01
C LEU A 115 0.08 -21.22 -22.56
N GLU A 116 0.12 -21.36 -23.88
CA GLU A 116 1.17 -22.15 -24.51
C GLU A 116 2.54 -21.49 -24.35
N LYS A 117 3.61 -22.28 -24.48
CA LYS A 117 4.98 -21.78 -24.30
C LYS A 117 5.31 -20.67 -25.29
N GLU A 118 4.83 -20.80 -26.52
CA GLU A 118 5.03 -19.86 -27.63
C GLU A 118 4.35 -18.51 -27.31
N GLU A 119 3.14 -18.54 -26.75
CA GLU A 119 2.42 -17.34 -26.32
C GLU A 119 3.13 -16.65 -25.15
N ARG A 120 3.61 -17.42 -24.16
CA ARG A 120 4.43 -16.84 -23.08
C ARG A 120 5.71 -16.21 -23.61
N ASN A 121 6.38 -16.83 -24.58
CA ASN A 121 7.57 -16.27 -25.21
C ASN A 121 7.27 -14.98 -25.97
N LEU A 122 6.10 -14.89 -26.63
CA LEU A 122 5.64 -13.65 -27.26
C LEU A 122 5.47 -12.54 -26.22
N TRP A 123 4.82 -12.82 -25.09
CA TRP A 123 4.69 -11.85 -24.00
C TRP A 123 6.02 -11.46 -23.38
N LYS A 124 6.96 -12.40 -23.25
CA LYS A 124 8.33 -12.12 -22.80
C LYS A 124 9.06 -11.14 -23.73
N LYS A 125 8.91 -11.32 -25.04
CA LYS A 125 9.47 -10.40 -26.06
C LYS A 125 8.79 -9.03 -26.00
N ASN A 126 7.47 -8.98 -25.88
CA ASN A 126 6.72 -7.73 -25.79
C ASN A 126 7.10 -6.95 -24.52
N TYR A 127 7.21 -7.64 -23.38
CA TYR A 127 7.69 -7.05 -22.13
C TYR A 127 9.08 -6.45 -22.30
N TYR A 128 10.03 -7.19 -22.87
CA TYR A 128 11.38 -6.68 -23.13
C TYR A 128 11.37 -5.40 -23.98
N ASN A 129 10.62 -5.40 -25.09
CA ASN A 129 10.50 -4.21 -25.94
C ASN A 129 9.88 -3.02 -25.19
N ALA A 130 8.88 -3.26 -24.34
CA ALA A 130 8.27 -2.21 -23.51
C ALA A 130 9.27 -1.61 -22.51
N VAL A 131 10.12 -2.44 -21.90
CA VAL A 131 11.19 -1.99 -20.99
C VAL A 131 12.27 -1.20 -21.73
N ILE A 132 12.65 -1.62 -22.94
CA ILE A 132 13.60 -0.86 -23.77
C ILE A 132 13.05 0.52 -24.13
N ASN A 133 11.77 0.61 -24.48
CA ASN A 133 11.13 1.89 -24.77
C ASN A 133 11.05 2.79 -23.53
N LEU A 134 10.77 2.19 -22.35
CA LEU A 134 10.75 2.90 -21.07
C LEU A 134 12.06 3.62 -20.76
N GLY A 135 13.21 3.02 -21.14
CA GLY A 135 14.53 3.55 -20.84
C GLY A 135 14.84 4.93 -21.44
N ARG A 136 14.00 5.43 -22.36
CA ARG A 136 14.08 6.82 -22.84
C ARG A 136 13.63 7.84 -21.79
N GLU A 137 12.60 7.49 -21.03
CA GLU A 137 11.88 8.41 -20.13
C GLU A 137 12.22 8.12 -18.67
N GLU A 138 12.28 6.84 -18.31
CA GLU A 138 12.52 6.34 -16.95
C GLU A 138 13.68 5.32 -16.96
N PRO A 139 14.92 5.78 -17.20
CA PRO A 139 16.08 4.89 -17.35
C PRO A 139 16.37 4.07 -16.09
N ASP A 140 16.12 4.61 -14.91
CA ASP A 140 16.31 3.97 -13.61
C ASP A 140 15.37 2.77 -13.42
N GLN A 141 14.07 2.97 -13.69
CA GLN A 141 13.06 1.92 -13.69
C GLN A 141 13.34 0.87 -14.78
N ALA A 142 13.71 1.30 -15.98
CA ALA A 142 14.05 0.39 -17.08
C ALA A 142 15.26 -0.49 -16.72
N PHE A 143 16.31 0.07 -16.12
CA PHE A 143 17.44 -0.71 -15.64
C PHE A 143 17.01 -1.72 -14.56
N TYR A 144 16.17 -1.33 -13.61
CA TYR A 144 15.70 -2.25 -12.59
C TYR A 144 14.86 -3.40 -13.20
N GLU A 145 13.96 -3.09 -14.14
CA GLU A 145 13.16 -4.10 -14.84
C GLU A 145 14.01 -5.03 -15.72
N LEU A 146 15.07 -4.52 -16.35
CA LEU A 146 16.06 -5.36 -17.05
C LEU A 146 16.82 -6.27 -16.08
N ALA A 147 17.17 -5.78 -14.89
CA ALA A 147 17.78 -6.61 -13.86
C ALA A 147 16.86 -7.80 -13.48
N LEU A 148 15.56 -7.55 -13.32
CA LEU A 148 14.55 -8.58 -13.07
C LEU A 148 14.36 -9.53 -14.27
N TYR A 149 14.38 -9.00 -15.50
CA TYR A 149 14.24 -9.79 -16.73
C TYR A 149 15.34 -10.85 -16.88
N HIS A 150 16.58 -10.47 -16.55
CA HIS A 150 17.75 -11.35 -16.63
C HIS A 150 17.94 -12.22 -15.38
N LYS A 151 17.14 -11.99 -14.32
CA LYS A 151 17.24 -12.76 -13.08
C LYS A 151 16.96 -14.24 -13.34
N GLY A 152 17.94 -15.08 -13.01
CA GLY A 152 17.87 -16.54 -13.18
C GLY A 152 18.20 -17.06 -14.58
N SER A 153 18.34 -16.19 -15.59
CA SER A 153 18.83 -16.57 -16.92
C SER A 153 20.27 -16.13 -17.17
N ASP A 154 20.62 -14.94 -16.69
CA ASP A 154 21.95 -14.34 -16.82
C ASP A 154 22.26 -13.51 -15.56
N ALA A 155 23.01 -14.11 -14.63
CA ALA A 155 23.31 -13.50 -13.34
C ALA A 155 24.23 -12.28 -13.45
N GLU A 156 25.17 -12.28 -14.41
CA GLU A 156 26.09 -11.16 -14.62
C GLU A 156 25.35 -9.95 -15.18
N LEU A 157 24.52 -10.16 -16.20
CA LEU A 157 23.74 -9.10 -16.82
C LEU A 157 22.65 -8.57 -15.87
N SER A 158 22.02 -9.44 -15.09
CA SER A 158 21.10 -9.04 -14.02
C SER A 158 21.81 -8.13 -13.00
N GLN A 159 23.02 -8.50 -12.55
CA GLN A 159 23.79 -7.70 -11.62
C GLN A 159 24.26 -6.37 -12.22
N TYR A 160 24.66 -6.37 -13.50
CA TYR A 160 25.05 -5.16 -14.22
C TYR A 160 23.90 -4.14 -14.21
N TYR A 161 22.70 -4.55 -14.63
CA TYR A 161 21.55 -3.68 -14.67
C TYR A 161 21.07 -3.23 -13.29
N LEU A 162 21.14 -4.10 -12.28
CA LEU A 162 20.85 -3.73 -10.90
C LEU A 162 21.77 -2.61 -10.41
N SER A 163 23.06 -2.73 -10.71
CA SER A 163 24.07 -1.73 -10.34
C SER A 163 23.84 -0.40 -11.09
N ARG A 164 23.40 -0.46 -12.36
CA ARG A 164 23.00 0.74 -13.12
C ARG A 164 21.78 1.41 -12.50
N ALA A 165 20.72 0.68 -12.20
CA ALA A 165 19.52 1.22 -11.55
C ALA A 165 19.86 1.91 -10.20
N ALA A 166 20.71 1.28 -9.38
CA ALA A 166 21.16 1.85 -8.12
C ALA A 166 22.01 3.12 -8.29
N ALA A 167 22.77 3.24 -9.39
CA ALA A 167 23.52 4.46 -9.71
C ALA A 167 22.58 5.65 -10.03
N PHE A 168 21.36 5.38 -10.51
CA PHE A 168 20.28 6.36 -10.65
C PHE A 168 19.45 6.55 -9.35
N ASN A 169 19.89 5.97 -8.22
CA ASN A 169 19.15 5.97 -6.95
C ASN A 169 17.80 5.27 -7.01
N HIS A 170 17.61 4.30 -7.90
CA HIS A 170 16.38 3.51 -7.93
C HIS A 170 16.17 2.77 -6.59
N PRO A 171 15.06 2.99 -5.86
CA PRO A 171 14.93 2.55 -4.47
C PRO A 171 14.96 1.04 -4.30
N HIS A 172 14.26 0.29 -5.16
CA HIS A 172 14.31 -1.16 -5.11
C HIS A 172 15.71 -1.70 -5.39
N ALA A 173 16.46 -1.05 -6.29
CA ALA A 173 17.80 -1.51 -6.63
C ALA A 173 18.76 -1.30 -5.46
N LEU A 174 18.63 -0.18 -4.77
CA LEU A 174 19.38 0.09 -3.55
C LEU A 174 19.02 -0.91 -2.43
N MET A 175 17.73 -1.22 -2.25
CA MET A 175 17.29 -2.24 -1.28
C MET A 175 17.86 -3.63 -1.61
N ASP A 176 17.79 -4.05 -2.87
CA ASP A 176 18.33 -5.34 -3.33
C ASP A 176 19.85 -5.41 -3.14
N LEU A 177 20.58 -4.33 -3.45
CA LEU A 177 22.02 -4.26 -3.20
C LEU A 177 22.36 -4.29 -1.70
N ALA A 178 21.60 -3.57 -0.87
CA ALA A 178 21.79 -3.57 0.58
C ALA A 178 21.58 -4.99 1.15
N SER A 179 20.53 -5.68 0.72
CA SER A 179 20.26 -7.07 1.10
C SER A 179 21.35 -8.03 0.63
N GLN A 180 21.89 -7.84 -0.58
CA GLN A 180 23.03 -8.62 -1.06
C GLN A 180 24.30 -8.39 -0.21
N ILE A 181 24.57 -7.14 0.20
CA ILE A 181 25.69 -6.81 1.08
C ILE A 181 25.51 -7.50 2.43
N GLU A 182 24.32 -7.45 3.04
CA GLU A 182 24.02 -8.18 4.28
C GLU A 182 24.28 -9.69 4.14
N ALA A 183 23.85 -10.27 3.02
CA ALA A 183 24.06 -11.68 2.70
C ALA A 183 25.54 -12.06 2.44
N GLY A 184 26.47 -11.08 2.47
CA GLY A 184 27.90 -11.31 2.32
C GLY A 184 28.45 -11.09 0.91
N LYS A 185 27.65 -10.56 -0.02
CA LYS A 185 28.13 -10.24 -1.38
C LYS A 185 29.03 -9.01 -1.34
N GLY A 186 30.26 -9.16 -1.85
CA GLY A 186 31.28 -8.10 -1.89
C GLY A 186 32.54 -8.53 -1.15
N THR A 187 33.49 -7.59 -1.01
CA THR A 187 34.76 -7.83 -0.30
C THR A 187 34.86 -6.85 0.86
N PHE A 188 34.91 -7.38 2.09
CA PHE A 188 34.90 -6.60 3.33
C PHE A 188 36.08 -7.01 4.20
N VAL A 189 37.18 -6.27 4.09
CA VAL A 189 38.44 -6.59 4.78
C VAL A 189 38.40 -6.16 6.24
N LEU A 190 37.69 -5.07 6.55
CA LEU A 190 37.61 -4.51 7.90
C LEU A 190 36.39 -5.06 8.65
N PRO A 191 36.53 -5.49 9.93
CA PRO A 191 35.40 -5.84 10.77
C PRO A 191 34.36 -4.70 10.83
N GLY A 192 33.07 -5.02 10.69
CA GLY A 192 31.99 -4.02 10.72
C GLY A 192 31.78 -3.22 9.42
N SER A 193 32.66 -3.35 8.42
CA SER A 193 32.53 -2.61 7.16
C SER A 193 31.36 -3.07 6.32
N ARG A 194 31.03 -4.36 6.34
CA ARG A 194 29.86 -4.92 5.65
C ARG A 194 28.57 -4.35 6.21
N GLU A 195 28.41 -4.39 7.53
CA GLU A 195 27.24 -3.89 8.24
C GLU A 195 27.09 -2.37 8.00
N THR A 196 28.19 -1.63 8.04
CA THR A 196 28.19 -0.19 7.74
C THR A 196 27.76 0.10 6.30
N ASN A 197 28.25 -0.67 5.32
CA ASN A 197 27.89 -0.51 3.91
C ASN A 197 26.43 -0.90 3.64
N ALA A 198 25.94 -1.98 4.25
CA ALA A 198 24.53 -2.37 4.18
C ALA A 198 23.63 -1.26 4.73
N ARG A 199 23.92 -0.78 5.95
CA ARG A 199 23.17 0.30 6.59
C ARG A 199 23.15 1.56 5.74
N HIS A 200 24.30 1.98 5.22
CA HIS A 200 24.39 3.17 4.36
C HIS A 200 23.59 3.00 3.07
N THR A 201 23.59 1.80 2.48
CA THR A 201 22.82 1.52 1.26
C THR A 201 21.31 1.51 1.52
N TYR A 202 20.85 0.93 2.63
CA TYR A 202 19.44 1.05 3.04
C TYR A 202 19.02 2.48 3.36
N LEU A 203 19.87 3.23 4.06
CA LEU A 203 19.62 4.64 4.34
C LEU A 203 19.44 5.41 3.03
N LYS A 204 20.34 5.22 2.06
CA LYS A 204 20.24 5.85 0.74
C LYS A 204 18.94 5.48 0.01
N ALA A 205 18.45 4.24 0.16
CA ALA A 205 17.16 3.84 -0.37
C ALA A 205 16.00 4.55 0.33
N ALA A 206 16.04 4.64 1.66
CA ALA A 206 14.99 5.29 2.46
C ALA A 206 14.93 6.81 2.20
N GLU A 207 16.08 7.45 1.94
CA GLU A 207 16.19 8.88 1.61
C GLU A 207 15.56 9.26 0.27
N THR A 208 15.22 8.28 -0.59
CA THR A 208 14.43 8.57 -1.80
C THR A 208 12.96 8.87 -1.49
N GLY A 209 12.52 8.70 -0.23
CA GLY A 209 11.12 8.84 0.18
C GLY A 209 10.23 7.67 -0.21
N TYR A 210 10.78 6.62 -0.83
CA TYR A 210 10.01 5.44 -1.23
C TYR A 210 9.63 4.61 -0.01
N LEU A 211 8.33 4.45 0.24
CA LEU A 211 7.85 3.93 1.52
C LEU A 211 8.40 2.53 1.86
N PRO A 212 8.43 1.54 0.94
CA PRO A 212 9.05 0.25 1.24
C PRO A 212 10.55 0.34 1.58
N ALA A 213 11.28 1.30 1.03
CA ALA A 213 12.69 1.51 1.40
C ALA A 213 12.84 2.05 2.82
N ILE A 214 11.97 3.00 3.21
CA ILE A 214 11.87 3.47 4.61
C ILE A 214 11.58 2.29 5.54
N LEU A 215 10.58 1.46 5.22
CA LEU A 215 10.21 0.30 6.04
C LEU A 215 11.32 -0.75 6.13
N ASN A 216 12.06 -1.01 5.04
CA ASN A 216 13.21 -1.92 5.07
C ASN A 216 14.36 -1.35 5.91
N TYR A 217 14.57 -0.04 5.88
CA TYR A 217 15.58 0.58 6.72
C TYR A 217 15.20 0.53 8.22
N ILE A 218 13.93 0.75 8.56
CA ILE A 218 13.42 0.55 9.93
C ILE A 218 13.69 -0.89 10.38
N LYS A 219 13.34 -1.88 9.56
CA LYS A 219 13.59 -3.30 9.85
C LYS A 219 15.07 -3.60 10.08
N TYR A 220 15.95 -3.02 9.27
CA TYR A 220 17.40 -3.14 9.44
C TYR A 220 17.87 -2.50 10.77
N LEU A 221 17.37 -1.31 11.11
CA LEU A 221 17.72 -0.64 12.36
C LEU A 221 17.28 -1.45 13.59
N GLU A 222 16.08 -2.02 13.56
CA GLU A 222 15.55 -2.86 14.64
C GLU A 222 16.34 -4.17 14.80
N SER A 223 16.71 -4.83 13.68
CA SER A 223 17.55 -6.03 13.75
C SER A 223 18.94 -5.73 14.31
N ALA A 224 19.45 -4.53 14.05
CA ALA A 224 20.70 -4.00 14.62
C ALA A 224 20.53 -3.39 16.02
N GLN A 225 19.36 -3.52 16.67
CA GLN A 225 19.04 -2.98 18.00
C GLN A 225 19.17 -1.46 18.11
N MET A 226 19.08 -0.74 16.99
CA MET A 226 19.18 0.73 16.90
C MET A 226 17.80 1.41 17.04
N TYR A 227 17.05 1.07 18.09
CA TYR A 227 15.64 1.46 18.24
C TYR A 227 15.39 2.97 18.27
N GLY A 228 16.32 3.77 18.80
CA GLY A 228 16.23 5.25 18.76
C GLY A 228 16.11 5.78 17.33
N LYS A 229 16.99 5.32 16.42
CA LYS A 229 16.91 5.68 15.00
C LYS A 229 15.71 5.03 14.32
N ALA A 230 15.36 3.79 14.68
CA ALA A 230 14.18 3.13 14.13
C ALA A 230 12.91 3.94 14.41
N TYR A 231 12.77 4.49 15.62
CA TYR A 231 11.65 5.34 16.01
C TYR A 231 11.57 6.62 15.16
N GLU A 232 12.69 7.33 14.98
CA GLU A 232 12.75 8.51 14.09
C GLU A 232 12.25 8.19 12.68
N TRP A 233 12.65 7.03 12.13
CA TRP A 233 12.21 6.62 10.80
C TRP A 233 10.78 6.09 10.76
N ARG A 234 10.24 5.53 11.85
CA ARG A 234 8.81 5.21 11.96
C ARG A 234 7.93 6.46 11.90
N VAL A 235 8.37 7.56 12.53
CA VAL A 235 7.69 8.86 12.39
C VAL A 235 7.74 9.32 10.94
N LYS A 236 8.91 9.25 10.28
CA LYS A 236 9.02 9.58 8.85
C LYS A 236 8.15 8.71 7.93
N ALA A 237 7.99 7.43 8.23
CA ALA A 237 7.12 6.54 7.48
C ALA A 237 5.66 6.98 7.57
N MET A 238 5.20 7.34 8.77
CA MET A 238 3.87 7.92 8.99
C MET A 238 3.71 9.25 8.24
N GLU A 239 4.70 10.15 8.33
CA GLU A 239 4.68 11.42 7.60
C GLU A 239 4.71 11.26 6.07
N ALA A 240 5.18 10.12 5.57
CA ALA A 240 5.14 9.71 4.17
C ALA A 240 3.83 9.00 3.77
N GLY A 241 2.85 8.92 4.69
CA GLY A 241 1.53 8.34 4.43
C GLY A 241 1.40 6.84 4.69
N ASP A 242 2.32 6.21 5.44
CA ASP A 242 2.16 4.80 5.81
C ASP A 242 0.98 4.58 6.76
N LEU A 243 -0.06 3.93 6.26
CA LEU A 243 -1.25 3.58 7.03
C LEU A 243 -0.91 2.69 8.23
N THR A 244 0.06 1.78 8.08
CA THR A 244 0.38 0.79 9.13
C THR A 244 1.25 1.36 10.24
N SER A 245 1.96 2.46 10.00
CA SER A 245 2.73 3.16 11.02
C SER A 245 1.85 3.81 12.09
N LEU A 246 0.61 4.21 11.76
CA LEU A 246 -0.31 4.82 12.73
C LEU A 246 -0.56 3.93 13.96
N PRO A 247 -1.08 2.69 13.84
CA PRO A 247 -1.28 1.83 14.99
C PRO A 247 0.03 1.40 15.66
N ILE A 248 1.13 1.27 14.91
CA ILE A 248 2.45 0.93 15.50
C ILE A 248 2.94 2.05 16.41
N LEU A 249 2.89 3.31 15.96
CA LEU A 249 3.29 4.47 16.76
C LEU A 249 2.37 4.64 17.97
N ALA A 250 1.07 4.37 17.83
CA ALA A 250 0.16 4.34 18.98
C ALA A 250 0.54 3.28 20.01
N SER A 251 0.88 2.05 19.59
CA SER A 251 1.36 1.00 20.51
C SER A 251 2.67 1.40 21.21
N ILE A 252 3.58 2.08 20.54
CA ILE A 252 4.80 2.62 21.18
C ILE A 252 4.45 3.66 22.24
N LEU A 253 3.57 4.61 21.93
CA LEU A 253 3.14 5.69 22.85
C LEU A 253 2.23 5.23 24.00
N THR A 254 1.90 3.94 24.06
CA THR A 254 1.09 3.34 25.13
C THR A 254 1.86 2.29 25.93
N ASP A 255 3.19 2.31 25.81
CA ASP A 255 4.14 1.38 26.45
C ASP A 255 3.87 -0.11 26.10
N GLN A 256 3.22 -0.38 24.96
CA GLN A 256 2.96 -1.74 24.48
C GLN A 256 4.11 -2.32 23.64
N SER A 257 5.18 -1.54 23.41
CA SER A 257 6.32 -1.94 22.60
C SER A 257 7.62 -1.88 23.42
N GLU A 258 7.97 -3.00 24.05
CA GLU A 258 9.09 -3.10 25.01
C GLU A 258 10.44 -2.59 24.45
N PRO A 259 10.83 -2.88 23.19
CA PRO A 259 12.08 -2.35 22.64
C PRO A 259 12.13 -0.82 22.48
N TYR A 260 10.96 -0.17 22.56
CA TYR A 260 10.79 1.28 22.46
C TYR A 260 10.53 1.96 23.80
N GLY A 261 10.79 1.30 24.94
CA GLY A 261 10.52 1.86 26.28
C GLY A 261 11.28 3.14 26.65
N PHE A 262 12.14 3.67 25.76
CA PHE A 262 12.76 5.00 25.90
C PHE A 262 11.86 6.14 25.42
N VAL A 263 10.74 5.84 24.75
CA VAL A 263 9.78 6.83 24.27
C VAL A 263 8.76 7.09 25.38
N ASP A 264 8.58 8.35 25.76
CA ASP A 264 7.57 8.72 26.75
C ASP A 264 6.14 8.43 26.25
N SER A 265 5.31 7.91 27.14
CA SER A 265 3.89 7.68 26.88
C SER A 265 3.15 8.98 26.54
N ASP A 266 2.34 8.95 25.48
CA ASP A 266 1.40 10.02 25.11
C ASP A 266 0.08 9.42 24.60
N PHE A 267 -0.82 9.16 25.54
CA PHE A 267 -2.13 8.55 25.25
C PHE A 267 -3.01 9.41 24.34
N VAL A 268 -2.87 10.74 24.35
CA VAL A 268 -3.68 11.63 23.50
C VAL A 268 -3.22 11.53 22.05
N THR A 269 -1.90 11.57 21.82
CA THR A 269 -1.33 11.39 20.48
C THR A 269 -1.56 9.97 19.97
N ALA A 270 -1.45 8.94 20.82
CA ALA A 270 -1.81 7.57 20.46
C ALA A 270 -3.27 7.46 20.02
N LYS A 271 -4.21 8.04 20.78
CA LYS A 271 -5.63 8.09 20.41
C LYS A 271 -5.86 8.78 19.06
N ALA A 272 -5.14 9.87 18.77
CA ALA A 272 -5.20 10.58 17.49
C ALA A 272 -4.75 9.69 16.31
N TYR A 273 -3.63 8.97 16.44
CA TYR A 273 -3.17 8.04 15.40
C TYR A 273 -4.19 6.94 15.11
N LEU A 274 -4.78 6.34 16.15
CA LEU A 274 -5.79 5.30 16.00
C LEU A 274 -7.08 5.83 15.36
N SER A 275 -7.49 7.04 15.72
CA SER A 275 -8.64 7.74 15.10
C SER A 275 -8.45 7.87 13.58
N VAL A 276 -7.30 8.43 13.16
CA VAL A 276 -6.96 8.61 11.73
C VAL A 276 -6.86 7.26 11.00
N TYR A 277 -6.34 6.22 11.66
CA TYR A 277 -6.33 4.87 11.10
C TYR A 277 -7.75 4.35 10.87
N LEU A 278 -8.66 4.48 11.83
CA LEU A 278 -10.04 3.97 11.73
C LEU A 278 -10.86 4.66 10.64
N GLU A 279 -10.59 5.94 10.38
CA GLU A 279 -11.17 6.71 9.27
C GLU A 279 -10.60 6.29 7.91
N SER A 280 -9.30 6.05 7.85
CA SER A 280 -8.59 5.74 6.60
C SER A 280 -8.76 4.28 6.18
N ALA A 281 -8.62 3.34 7.10
CA ALA A 281 -8.58 1.91 6.83
C ALA A 281 -9.98 1.28 6.67
N GLY A 282 -10.05 0.20 5.89
CA GLY A 282 -11.16 -0.73 5.81
C GLY A 282 -10.85 -2.06 6.51
N ARG A 283 -11.81 -2.98 6.47
CA ARG A 283 -11.74 -4.28 7.17
C ARG A 283 -11.46 -5.46 6.25
N ASP A 284 -11.38 -5.25 4.93
CA ASP A 284 -11.49 -6.35 3.95
C ASP A 284 -10.30 -7.30 3.97
N LYS A 285 -9.09 -6.79 4.30
CA LYS A 285 -7.84 -7.58 4.29
C LYS A 285 -7.28 -7.85 5.69
N LEU A 286 -7.36 -6.87 6.60
CA LEU A 286 -6.81 -6.98 7.96
C LEU A 286 -7.89 -6.77 9.04
N PRO A 287 -8.96 -7.59 9.06
CA PRO A 287 -10.07 -7.40 10.01
C PRO A 287 -9.61 -7.53 11.47
N ALA A 288 -8.69 -8.45 11.77
CA ALA A 288 -8.15 -8.60 13.12
C ALA A 288 -7.36 -7.37 13.59
N LEU A 289 -6.52 -6.78 12.72
CA LEU A 289 -5.82 -5.53 13.05
C LEU A 289 -6.82 -4.41 13.29
N TYR A 290 -7.83 -4.28 12.42
CA TYR A 290 -8.87 -3.26 12.57
C TYR A 290 -9.59 -3.39 13.93
N SER A 291 -10.04 -4.60 14.29
CA SER A 291 -10.70 -4.84 15.59
C SER A 291 -9.78 -4.60 16.80
N ASN A 292 -8.49 -4.91 16.68
CA ASN A 292 -7.51 -4.59 17.72
C ASN A 292 -7.36 -3.07 17.89
N VAL A 293 -7.32 -2.32 16.78
CA VAL A 293 -7.27 -0.84 16.81
C VAL A 293 -8.53 -0.25 17.42
N GLU A 294 -9.73 -0.75 17.08
CA GLU A 294 -11.00 -0.33 17.69
C GLU A 294 -11.01 -0.56 19.20
N THR A 295 -10.50 -1.72 19.64
CA THR A 295 -10.42 -2.08 21.06
C THR A 295 -9.47 -1.13 21.80
N LEU A 296 -8.28 -0.89 21.25
CA LEU A 296 -7.31 0.02 21.84
C LEU A 296 -7.83 1.47 21.89
N PHE A 297 -8.47 1.93 20.82
CA PHE A 297 -9.10 3.25 20.75
C PHE A 297 -10.20 3.40 21.80
N SER A 298 -11.03 2.38 21.98
CA SER A 298 -12.10 2.35 22.99
C SER A 298 -11.53 2.41 24.40
N ASN A 299 -10.48 1.63 24.69
CA ASN A 299 -9.80 1.64 25.98
C ASN A 299 -9.17 3.01 26.29
N LEU A 300 -8.51 3.63 25.30
CA LEU A 300 -7.96 4.98 25.47
C LEU A 300 -9.03 6.05 25.67
N SER A 301 -10.22 5.86 25.08
CA SER A 301 -11.35 6.77 25.27
C SER A 301 -11.90 6.75 26.71
N LEU A 302 -11.67 5.69 27.48
CA LEU A 302 -12.04 5.63 28.89
C LEU A 302 -11.06 6.37 29.81
N VAL A 303 -9.81 6.59 29.35
CA VAL A 303 -8.73 7.18 30.15
C VAL A 303 -8.45 8.63 29.74
N VAL A 304 -8.63 8.95 28.46
CA VAL A 304 -8.48 10.30 27.91
C VAL A 304 -9.83 11.03 27.96
N ASN A 305 -10.01 11.87 28.98
CA ASN A 305 -11.23 12.67 29.19
C ASN A 305 -11.49 13.70 28.08
N ASP A 306 -12.76 14.06 27.92
CA ASP A 306 -13.29 15.04 26.94
C ASP A 306 -12.66 16.45 27.05
N THR A 307 -11.96 16.77 28.15
CA THR A 307 -11.21 18.04 28.28
C THR A 307 -10.05 18.16 27.29
N TYR A 308 -9.66 17.07 26.62
CA TYR A 308 -8.63 17.05 25.59
C TYR A 308 -9.17 17.17 24.16
N ASP A 309 -10.49 17.34 23.95
CA ASP A 309 -11.11 17.32 22.61
C ASP A 309 -10.46 18.31 21.64
N ASN A 310 -10.18 19.55 22.08
CA ASN A 310 -9.48 20.53 21.25
C ASN A 310 -8.05 20.10 20.89
N LYS A 311 -7.31 19.47 21.83
CA LYS A 311 -5.95 18.98 21.58
C LYS A 311 -5.98 17.78 20.62
N LEU A 312 -6.94 16.88 20.79
CA LEU A 312 -7.13 15.71 19.92
C LEU A 312 -7.41 16.15 18.47
N ILE A 313 -8.36 17.06 18.26
CA ILE A 313 -8.69 17.58 16.93
C ILE A 313 -7.47 18.24 16.26
N ILE A 314 -6.68 19.02 17.01
CA ILE A 314 -5.45 19.65 16.48
C ILE A 314 -4.45 18.58 16.04
N LEU A 315 -4.25 17.52 16.86
CA LEU A 315 -3.34 16.43 16.53
C LEU A 315 -3.82 15.62 15.33
N GLU A 316 -5.10 15.26 15.27
CA GLU A 316 -5.69 14.57 14.13
C GLU A 316 -5.50 15.36 12.83
N ASN A 317 -5.76 16.68 12.85
CA ASN A 317 -5.53 17.54 11.69
C ASN A 317 -4.05 17.61 11.28
N LYS A 318 -3.13 17.66 12.27
CA LYS A 318 -1.70 17.62 12.00
C LYS A 318 -1.29 16.30 11.35
N ILE A 319 -1.81 15.17 11.81
CA ILE A 319 -1.55 13.85 11.23
C ILE A 319 -2.13 13.77 9.82
N LYS A 320 -3.38 14.19 9.64
CA LYS A 320 -4.09 14.20 8.35
C LYS A 320 -3.45 15.11 7.30
N PHE A 321 -2.61 16.06 7.69
CA PHE A 321 -1.80 16.84 6.75
C PHE A 321 -0.88 15.95 5.88
N HIS A 322 -0.52 14.76 6.38
CA HIS A 322 0.31 13.78 5.68
C HIS A 322 -0.49 12.75 4.86
N ALA A 323 -1.82 12.88 4.81
CA ALA A 323 -2.69 12.01 4.03
C ALA A 323 -2.51 12.24 2.49
N PRO A 324 -2.89 11.27 1.62
CA PRO A 324 -3.60 10.05 1.92
C PRO A 324 -2.74 8.99 2.62
N PHE A 325 -3.30 8.33 3.63
CA PHE A 325 -2.67 7.16 4.25
C PHE A 325 -3.02 5.90 3.46
N TYR A 326 -2.02 5.07 3.17
CA TYR A 326 -2.18 3.81 2.45
C TYR A 326 -1.14 2.77 2.87
N ASN A 327 -1.46 1.48 2.68
CA ASN A 327 -0.51 0.39 2.81
C ASN A 327 0.15 0.13 1.46
N HIS A 328 1.47 0.36 1.37
CA HIS A 328 2.25 0.04 0.17
C HIS A 328 2.50 -1.47 0.10
N ASP A 329 1.80 -2.14 -0.81
CA ASP A 329 2.01 -3.55 -1.12
C ASP A 329 2.58 -3.75 -2.53
N THR A 330 2.75 -5.01 -2.92
CA THR A 330 3.32 -5.40 -4.21
C THR A 330 2.57 -4.89 -5.43
N PHE A 331 1.34 -4.38 -5.26
CA PHE A 331 0.50 -3.87 -6.34
C PHE A 331 0.31 -2.34 -6.30
N TRP A 332 1.03 -1.63 -5.43
CA TRP A 332 0.99 -0.17 -5.42
C TRP A 332 1.74 0.43 -6.62
N ASP A 333 2.91 -0.13 -6.96
CA ASP A 333 3.71 0.33 -8.11
C ASP A 333 3.24 -0.37 -9.40
N TYR A 334 3.00 0.40 -10.47
CA TYR A 334 2.38 -0.08 -11.72
C TYR A 334 3.17 0.20 -13.00
#